data_AF-D9PKC5-F1
#
_entry.id   AF-D9PKC5-F1
#
_cell.length_a   1.000
_cell.length_b   1.000
_cell.length_c   1.000
_cell.angle_alpha   90.00
_cell.angle_beta   90.00
_cell.angle_gamma   90.00
#
_symmetry.space_group_name_H-M   'P 1'
#
loop_
_entity.id
_entity.type
_entity.pdbx_description
1 polymer ?
#
loop_
_entity_poly.entity_id
_entity_poly.type
_entity_poly.pdbx_seq_one_letter_code
_entity_poly.pdbx_strand_id
1 'polypeptide(L)'
;TAIHHDDRAPVALPGPPQMKLWPDALAHLGFVPEELMAVHPGLDKRLRSVEGAGPSWARYPLRDVLIVGPPGPVRVERLTGAAAAVELARNAYLVDFSVPSCHHLFLPPAARLASSVRVWRFTPGESLADLPAALDVLERLGASDSDPLV
;
A
#
# COMPACT_ATOMS: atom_id res chain seq x y z
N THR A 1 1.59 -5.05 -3.54
CA THR A 1 2.40 -4.50 -4.64
C THR A 1 3.85 -4.80 -4.36
N ALA A 2 4.57 -5.35 -5.34
CA ALA A 2 6.01 -5.53 -5.21
C ALA A 2 6.71 -4.24 -5.66
N ILE A 3 7.76 -3.84 -4.95
CA ILE A 3 8.60 -2.70 -5.33
C ILE A 3 9.94 -3.26 -5.80
N HIS A 4 10.30 -2.95 -7.03
CA HIS A 4 11.59 -3.30 -7.60
C HIS A 4 12.44 -2.05 -7.71
N HIS A 5 13.71 -2.15 -7.32
CA HIS A 5 14.71 -1.16 -7.68
C HIS A 5 15.40 -1.64 -8.96
N ASP A 6 15.12 -1.01 -10.10
CA ASP A 6 16.02 -1.10 -11.24
C ASP A 6 17.19 -0.09 -11.08
N ASP A 7 18.15 -0.13 -11.99
CA ASP A 7 19.35 0.73 -11.92
C ASP A 7 19.05 2.23 -12.18
N ARG A 8 17.82 2.60 -12.58
CA ARG A 8 17.44 3.98 -12.94
C ARG A 8 16.41 4.59 -11.98
N ALA A 9 15.41 3.82 -11.54
CA ALA A 9 14.37 4.27 -10.63
C ALA A 9 13.64 3.10 -9.93
N PRO A 10 13.07 3.32 -8.74
CA PRO A 10 12.14 2.36 -8.17
C PRO A 10 10.86 2.28 -9.01
N VAL A 11 10.36 1.06 -9.22
CA VAL A 11 9.12 0.78 -9.94
C VAL A 11 8.19 -0.09 -9.11
N ALA A 12 6.91 0.21 -9.15
CA ALA A 12 5.85 -0.60 -8.58
C ALA A 12 5.33 -1.60 -9.61
N LEU A 13 5.24 -2.86 -9.19
CA LEU A 13 4.58 -3.94 -9.93
C LEU A 13 3.28 -4.29 -9.19
N PRO A 14 2.11 -3.92 -9.73
CA PRO A 14 0.84 -4.30 -9.14
C PRO A 14 0.68 -5.82 -9.19
N GLY A 15 -0.02 -6.36 -8.20
CA GLY A 15 -0.49 -7.74 -8.30
C GLY A 15 -1.64 -7.87 -9.29
N PRO A 16 -2.16 -9.09 -9.51
CA PRO A 16 -3.44 -9.28 -10.17
C PRO A 16 -4.51 -8.37 -9.55
N PRO A 17 -5.33 -7.67 -10.36
CA PRO A 17 -6.34 -6.75 -9.84
C PRO A 17 -7.50 -7.53 -9.26
N GLN A 18 -7.34 -7.97 -8.02
CA GLN A 18 -8.28 -8.81 -7.30
C GLN A 18 -8.53 -8.26 -5.90
N MET A 19 -9.78 -8.30 -5.46
CA MET A 19 -10.16 -8.03 -4.09
C MET A 19 -10.38 -9.34 -3.33
N LYS A 20 -9.94 -9.35 -2.08
CA LYS A 20 -10.16 -10.45 -1.13
C LYS A 20 -11.28 -10.03 -0.20
N LEU A 21 -12.47 -10.59 -0.40
CA LEU A 21 -13.67 -10.18 0.32
C LEU A 21 -14.21 -11.33 1.17
N TRP A 22 -14.82 -10.99 2.30
CA TRP A 22 -15.59 -11.95 3.08
C TRP A 22 -16.92 -12.27 2.37
N PRO A 23 -17.52 -13.45 2.62
CA PRO A 23 -18.77 -13.85 1.95
C PRO A 23 -19.94 -12.89 2.19
N ASP A 24 -20.05 -12.34 3.40
CA ASP A 24 -21.06 -11.36 3.75
C ASP A 24 -20.93 -10.07 2.93
N ALA A 25 -19.72 -9.53 2.79
CA ALA A 25 -19.46 -8.36 1.96
C ALA A 25 -19.80 -8.62 0.49
N LEU A 26 -19.51 -9.84 -0.01
CA LEU A 26 -19.86 -10.24 -1.38
C LEU A 26 -21.38 -10.34 -1.58
N ALA A 27 -22.10 -10.92 -0.63
CA ALA A 27 -23.55 -11.00 -0.67
C ALA A 27 -24.19 -9.60 -0.68
N HIS A 28 -23.68 -8.66 0.12
CA HIS A 28 -24.14 -7.26 0.11
C HIS A 28 -23.87 -6.55 -1.22
N LEU A 29 -22.81 -6.95 -1.92
CA LEU A 29 -22.47 -6.45 -3.26
C LEU A 29 -23.21 -7.20 -4.38
N GLY A 30 -24.11 -8.14 -4.05
CA GLY A 30 -24.92 -8.89 -5.01
C GLY A 30 -24.21 -10.08 -5.66
N PHE A 31 -23.10 -10.55 -5.09
CA PHE A 31 -22.38 -11.74 -5.58
C PHE A 31 -22.75 -12.98 -4.77
N VAL A 32 -22.67 -14.16 -5.41
CA VAL A 32 -22.81 -15.47 -4.76
C VAL A 32 -21.41 -15.96 -4.35
N PRO A 33 -21.06 -15.95 -3.04
CA PRO A 33 -19.69 -16.25 -2.59
C PRO A 33 -19.19 -17.64 -2.98
N GLU A 34 -20.09 -18.63 -3.05
CA GLU A 34 -19.79 -20.03 -3.36
C GLU A 34 -19.32 -20.23 -4.79
N GLU A 35 -19.66 -19.31 -5.70
CA GLU A 35 -19.23 -19.33 -7.10
C GLU A 35 -17.83 -18.72 -7.28
N LEU A 36 -17.30 -18.07 -6.24
CA LEU A 36 -16.00 -17.40 -6.28
C LEU A 36 -14.89 -18.28 -5.70
N MET A 37 -13.71 -18.14 -6.29
CA MET A 37 -12.51 -18.86 -5.86
C MET A 37 -12.13 -18.46 -4.43
N ALA A 38 -11.88 -19.45 -3.57
CA ALA A 38 -11.34 -19.22 -2.23
C ALA A 38 -9.92 -18.64 -2.31
N VAL A 39 -9.60 -17.67 -1.45
CA VAL A 39 -8.25 -17.08 -1.36
C VAL A 39 -7.23 -18.11 -0.87
N HIS A 40 -7.63 -18.94 0.10
CA HIS A 40 -6.82 -20.01 0.68
C HIS A 40 -7.77 -21.02 1.34
N PRO A 41 -7.49 -22.34 1.33
CA PRO A 41 -8.39 -23.36 1.88
C PRO A 41 -8.79 -23.15 3.36
N GLY A 42 -7.91 -22.55 4.16
CA GLY A 42 -8.15 -22.24 5.58
C GLY A 42 -8.71 -20.84 5.86
N LEU A 43 -9.07 -20.06 4.83
CA LEU A 43 -9.57 -18.69 4.99
C LEU A 43 -10.81 -18.50 4.12
N ASP A 44 -11.94 -18.16 4.73
CA ASP A 44 -13.24 -18.05 4.02
C ASP A 44 -13.37 -16.81 3.12
N LYS A 45 -12.27 -16.10 2.86
CA LYS A 45 -12.27 -14.99 1.90
C LYS A 45 -12.32 -15.53 0.48
N ARG A 46 -13.05 -14.85 -0.40
CA ARG A 46 -13.14 -15.15 -1.83
C ARG A 46 -12.42 -14.09 -2.66
N LEU A 47 -11.95 -14.49 -3.83
CA LEU A 47 -11.30 -13.63 -4.81
C LEU A 47 -12.33 -13.09 -5.80
N ARG A 48 -12.37 -11.76 -5.95
CA ARG A 48 -13.16 -11.09 -6.98
C ARG A 48 -12.23 -10.25 -7.85
N SER A 49 -12.18 -10.54 -9.15
CA SER A 49 -11.45 -9.72 -10.12
C SER A 49 -12.08 -8.33 -10.24
N VAL A 50 -11.25 -7.30 -10.35
CA VAL A 50 -11.67 -5.93 -10.60
C VAL A 50 -11.62 -5.70 -12.10
N GLU A 51 -12.79 -5.60 -12.72
CA GLU A 51 -12.90 -5.29 -14.14
C GLU A 51 -12.39 -3.88 -14.45
N GLY A 52 -11.76 -3.69 -15.60
CA GLY A 52 -11.22 -2.39 -16.03
C GLY A 52 -9.97 -1.92 -15.26
N ALA A 53 -9.53 -2.65 -14.23
CA ALA A 53 -8.24 -2.41 -13.61
C ALA A 53 -7.14 -2.80 -14.61
N GLY A 54 -6.23 -1.86 -14.89
CA GLY A 54 -5.19 -2.00 -15.90
C GLY A 54 -4.28 -3.23 -15.73
N PRO A 55 -3.35 -3.45 -16.67
CA PRO A 55 -2.55 -4.67 -16.72
C PRO A 55 -1.71 -4.87 -15.45
N SER A 56 -1.79 -6.08 -14.86
CA SER A 56 -1.00 -6.49 -13.69
C SER A 56 0.51 -6.59 -13.95
N TRP A 57 0.93 -6.53 -15.22
CA TRP A 57 2.33 -6.61 -15.63
C TRP A 57 2.96 -5.24 -15.92
N ALA A 58 2.18 -4.16 -15.87
CA ALA A 58 2.73 -2.83 -16.10
C ALA A 58 3.69 -2.40 -14.97
N ARG A 59 4.76 -1.72 -15.36
CA ARG A 59 5.73 -1.12 -14.44
C ARG A 59 5.38 0.35 -14.26
N TYR A 60 5.06 0.75 -13.04
CA TYR A 60 4.75 2.14 -12.73
C TYR A 60 5.93 2.79 -12.01
N PRO A 61 6.48 3.90 -12.51
CA PRO A 61 7.49 4.66 -11.78
C PRO A 61 6.97 4.99 -10.37
N LEU A 62 7.71 4.58 -9.35
CA LEU A 62 7.31 4.80 -7.96
C LEU A 62 7.85 6.15 -7.50
N ARG A 63 6.95 7.08 -7.18
CA ARG A 63 7.28 8.41 -6.65
C ARG A 63 7.04 8.53 -5.16
N ASP A 64 5.96 7.92 -4.69
CA ASP A 64 5.47 8.03 -3.33
C ASP A 64 5.13 6.67 -2.75
N VAL A 65 5.42 6.50 -1.47
CA VAL A 65 4.95 5.40 -0.64
C VAL A 65 4.20 5.99 0.52
N LEU A 66 2.89 5.74 0.57
CA LEU A 66 2.03 6.08 1.70
C LEU A 66 1.86 4.86 2.60
N ILE A 67 2.28 4.99 3.85
CA ILE A 67 2.19 3.94 4.86
C ILE A 67 1.00 4.26 5.75
N VAL A 68 0.02 3.36 5.81
CA VAL A 68 -1.15 3.51 6.68
C VAL A 68 -0.76 3.11 8.09
N GLY A 69 -0.74 4.08 8.99
CA GLY A 69 -0.47 3.92 10.41
C GLY A 69 -1.71 3.51 11.21
N PRO A 70 -1.56 3.40 12.54
CA PRO A 70 -2.69 3.10 13.42
C PRO A 70 -3.74 4.22 13.40
N PRO A 71 -5.01 3.90 13.76
CA PRO A 71 -6.08 4.88 13.94
C PRO A 71 -5.70 6.02 14.89
N GLY A 72 -6.26 7.20 14.65
CA GLY A 72 -6.03 8.42 15.40
C GLY A 72 -6.48 9.66 14.61
N PRO A 73 -6.08 10.88 15.00
CA PRO A 73 -6.46 12.09 14.27
C PRO A 73 -6.02 12.04 12.81
N VAL A 74 -6.95 12.27 11.88
CA VAL A 74 -6.68 12.22 10.43
C VAL A 74 -5.55 13.17 10.07
N ARG A 75 -4.46 12.64 9.51
CA ARG A 75 -3.31 13.43 9.05
C ARG A 75 -2.40 12.65 8.11
N VAL A 76 -1.57 13.40 7.39
CA VAL A 76 -0.43 12.85 6.66
C VAL A 76 0.86 13.54 7.11
N GLU A 77 1.94 12.79 7.22
CA GLU A 77 3.25 13.27 7.66
C GLU A 77 4.34 12.79 6.70
N ARG A 78 5.24 13.68 6.29
CA ARG A 78 6.42 13.31 5.48
C ARG A 78 7.49 12.71 6.38
N LEU A 79 7.92 11.48 6.10
CA LEU A 79 9.05 10.85 6.78
C LEU A 79 10.35 11.06 5.99
N THR A 80 11.45 11.38 6.65
CA THR A 80 12.75 11.61 5.97
C THR A 80 13.87 10.77 6.56
N GLY A 81 14.94 10.58 5.78
CA GLY A 81 16.16 9.89 6.21
C GLY A 81 15.91 8.53 6.87
N ALA A 82 16.50 8.33 8.04
CA ALA A 82 16.41 7.08 8.78
C ALA A 82 14.97 6.72 9.20
N ALA A 83 14.13 7.71 9.52
CA ALA A 83 12.75 7.47 9.91
C ALA A 83 11.95 6.83 8.76
N ALA A 84 12.15 7.32 7.53
CA ALA A 84 11.56 6.73 6.33
C ALA A 84 12.04 5.29 6.08
N ALA A 85 13.35 5.06 6.20
CA ALA A 85 13.95 3.73 5.99
C ALA A 85 13.42 2.70 7.01
N VAL A 86 13.36 3.07 8.29
CA VAL A 86 12.82 2.22 9.36
C VAL A 86 11.34 1.93 9.14
N GLU A 87 10.55 2.93 8.76
CA GLU A 87 9.11 2.75 8.53
C GLU A 87 8.84 1.81 7.36
N LEU A 88 9.58 1.97 6.24
CA LEU A 88 9.51 1.07 5.09
C LEU A 88 9.88 -0.36 5.47
N ALA A 89 10.97 -0.54 6.23
CA ALA A 89 11.43 -1.86 6.63
C ALA A 89 10.42 -2.57 7.57
N ARG A 90 9.76 -1.82 8.47
CA ARG A 90 8.68 -2.32 9.33
C ARG A 90 7.44 -2.78 8.56
N ASN A 91 7.20 -2.21 7.39
CA ASN A 91 6.03 -2.51 6.56
C ASN A 91 6.36 -3.46 5.38
N ALA A 92 7.55 -4.07 5.39
CA ALA A 92 7.90 -5.10 4.42
C ALA A 92 7.07 -6.38 4.68
N TYR A 93 6.42 -6.88 3.62
CA TYR A 93 5.58 -8.08 3.68
C TYR A 93 6.39 -9.32 4.09
N LEU A 94 5.82 -10.18 4.95
CA LEU A 94 6.43 -11.40 5.50
C LEU A 94 7.65 -11.20 6.43
N VAL A 95 7.87 -9.98 6.91
CA VAL A 95 8.95 -9.69 7.84
C VAL A 95 8.36 -9.35 9.19
N ASP A 96 8.68 -10.16 10.20
CA ASP A 96 8.60 -9.68 11.57
C ASP A 96 9.83 -8.80 11.85
N PHE A 97 9.69 -7.50 11.60
CA PHE A 97 10.79 -6.53 11.82
C PHE A 97 11.13 -6.36 13.31
N SER A 98 10.37 -6.98 14.22
CA SER A 98 10.79 -7.10 15.63
C SER A 98 11.97 -8.07 15.82
N VAL A 99 12.25 -8.93 14.83
CA VAL A 99 13.37 -9.88 14.86
C VAL A 99 14.67 -9.21 14.39
N PRO A 100 15.67 -8.98 15.27
CA PRO A 100 16.88 -8.24 14.91
C PRO A 100 17.71 -8.87 13.79
N SER A 101 17.71 -10.21 13.69
CA SER A 101 18.43 -10.91 12.64
C SER A 101 17.89 -10.61 11.24
N CYS A 102 16.65 -10.12 11.10
CA CYS A 102 16.10 -9.74 9.80
C CYS A 102 16.52 -8.33 9.37
N HIS A 103 17.01 -7.49 10.29
CA HIS A 103 17.26 -6.06 10.01
C HIS A 103 18.25 -5.85 8.86
N HIS A 104 19.33 -6.63 8.79
CA HIS A 104 20.34 -6.52 7.74
C HIS A 104 19.82 -6.86 6.33
N LEU A 105 18.72 -7.62 6.23
CA LEU A 105 18.09 -7.97 4.95
C LEU A 105 17.19 -6.85 4.43
N PHE A 106 16.59 -6.07 5.32
CA PHE A 106 15.53 -5.12 4.96
C PHE A 106 15.91 -3.66 5.11
N LEU A 107 16.84 -3.31 6.02
CA LEU A 107 17.28 -1.93 6.20
C LEU A 107 18.02 -1.38 4.98
N PRO A 108 19.00 -2.08 4.36
CA PRO A 108 19.67 -1.57 3.16
C PRO A 108 18.71 -1.28 1.98
N PRO A 109 17.82 -2.21 1.56
CA PRO A 109 16.88 -1.90 0.48
C PRO A 109 15.86 -0.82 0.87
N ALA A 110 15.41 -0.78 2.13
CA ALA A 110 14.51 0.27 2.60
C ALA A 110 15.17 1.66 2.63
N ALA A 111 16.44 1.74 3.03
CA ALA A 111 17.22 2.98 2.98
C ALA A 111 17.44 3.45 1.54
N ARG A 112 17.77 2.53 0.63
CA ARG A 112 17.86 2.82 -0.81
C ARG A 112 16.53 3.37 -1.33
N LEU A 113 15.41 2.74 -1.00
CA LEU A 113 14.08 3.20 -1.40
C LEU A 113 13.74 4.58 -0.83
N ALA A 114 13.94 4.78 0.48
CA ALA A 114 13.69 6.06 1.16
C ALA A 114 14.48 7.24 0.57
N SER A 115 15.64 6.97 -0.04
CA SER A 115 16.45 7.99 -0.72
C SER A 115 15.93 8.37 -2.11
N SER A 116 15.11 7.51 -2.72
CA SER A 116 14.65 7.65 -4.11
C SER A 116 13.17 8.03 -4.24
N VAL A 117 12.37 7.83 -3.18
CA VAL A 117 10.92 8.11 -3.18
C VAL A 117 10.53 8.93 -1.98
N ARG A 118 9.36 9.57 -2.06
CA ARG A 118 8.75 10.20 -0.91
C ARG A 118 7.97 9.18 -0.10
N VAL A 119 8.33 9.04 1.16
CA VAL A 119 7.65 8.22 2.16
C VAL A 119 6.76 9.11 3.03
N TRP A 120 5.51 8.73 3.16
CA TRP A 120 4.49 9.41 3.93
C TRP A 120 3.88 8.44 4.92
N ARG A 121 3.51 8.93 6.10
CA ARG A 121 2.65 8.20 7.04
C ARG A 121 1.27 8.82 7.02
N PHE A 122 0.25 7.99 6.89
CA PHE A 122 -1.16 8.37 6.92
C PHE A 122 -1.85 7.79 8.16
N THR A 123 -2.56 8.63 8.90
CA THR A 123 -3.42 8.20 10.01
C THR A 123 -4.88 8.29 9.55
N PRO A 124 -5.64 7.18 9.51
CA PRO A 124 -6.92 7.11 8.78
C PRO A 124 -8.15 7.64 9.51
N GLY A 125 -8.05 8.15 10.74
CA GLY A 125 -9.22 8.37 11.59
C GLY A 125 -9.53 7.16 12.48
N GLU A 126 -10.45 7.32 13.43
CA GLU A 126 -10.85 6.25 14.37
C GLU A 126 -12.14 5.56 13.92
N SER A 127 -12.88 6.16 12.99
CA SER A 127 -14.19 5.69 12.57
C SER A 127 -14.43 5.91 11.08
N LEU A 128 -15.48 5.28 10.55
CA LEU A 128 -15.94 5.54 9.18
C LEU A 128 -16.44 6.98 8.97
N ALA A 129 -16.85 7.67 10.04
CA ALA A 129 -17.25 9.08 9.95
C ALA A 129 -16.08 10.00 9.59
N ASP A 130 -14.84 9.56 9.81
CA ASP A 130 -13.63 10.30 9.46
C ASP A 130 -13.23 10.15 7.99
N LEU A 131 -13.91 9.26 7.24
CA LEU A 131 -13.58 8.95 5.85
C LEU A 131 -13.56 10.19 4.93
N PRO A 132 -14.51 11.15 5.01
CA PRO A 132 -14.44 12.36 4.19
C PRO A 132 -13.16 13.17 4.44
N ALA A 133 -12.79 13.38 5.72
CA ALA A 133 -11.57 14.10 6.07
C ALA A 133 -10.31 13.34 5.62
N ALA A 134 -10.32 12.01 5.72
CA ALA A 134 -9.26 11.16 5.21
C ALA A 134 -9.07 11.32 3.70
N LEU A 135 -10.16 11.30 2.93
CA LEU A 135 -10.13 11.51 1.47
C LEU A 135 -9.58 12.90 1.12
N ASP A 136 -10.05 13.95 1.78
CA ASP A 136 -9.57 15.32 1.54
C ASP A 136 -8.05 15.46 1.74
N VAL A 137 -7.48 14.78 2.75
CA VAL A 137 -6.03 14.77 2.98
C VAL A 137 -5.29 14.04 1.86
N LEU A 138 -5.81 12.88 1.41
CA LEU A 138 -5.18 12.07 0.37
C LEU A 138 -5.28 12.73 -1.02
N GLU A 139 -6.40 13.37 -1.32
CA GLU A 139 -6.60 14.10 -2.58
C GLU A 139 -5.66 15.30 -2.68
N ARG A 140 -5.50 16.08 -1.60
CA ARG A 140 -4.53 17.18 -1.56
C ARG A 140 -3.09 16.70 -1.73
N LEU A 141 -2.75 15.55 -1.14
CA LEU A 141 -1.44 14.93 -1.33
C LEU A 141 -1.22 14.56 -2.81
N GLY A 142 -2.21 13.96 -3.47
CA GLY A 142 -2.13 13.62 -4.90
C GLY A 142 -2.13 14.83 -5.84
N ALA A 143 -2.87 15.89 -5.50
CA ALA A 143 -2.99 17.10 -6.32
C ALA A 143 -1.74 17.99 -6.28
N SER A 144 -0.98 17.97 -5.18
CA SER A 144 0.24 18.78 -4.99
C SER A 144 1.38 18.44 -5.96
N ASP A 145 1.21 17.39 -6.79
CA ASP A 145 2.20 16.90 -7.78
C ASP A 145 1.73 16.98 -9.23
N SER A 146 0.69 17.76 -9.51
CA SER A 146 0.22 18.00 -10.88
C SER A 146 1.17 18.86 -11.73
N ASP A 147 2.35 19.23 -11.22
CA ASP A 147 3.35 19.97 -11.98
C ASP A 147 4.50 19.04 -12.41
N PRO A 148 4.47 18.52 -13.66
CA PRO A 148 5.64 17.89 -14.22
C PRO A 148 6.63 18.98 -14.59
N LEU A 149 7.80 18.89 -13.99
CA LEU A 149 9.06 19.51 -14.42
C LEU A 149 9.10 19.89 -15.92
N VAL A 150 9.40 21.17 -16.14
CA VAL A 150 10.28 21.70 -17.20
C VAL A 150 11.36 20.72 -17.63
#